data_AF-A0A975J5F4-F1
#
_entry.id   AF-A0A975J5F4-F1
#
_cell.length_a   1.000
_cell.length_b   1.000
_cell.length_c   1.000
_cell.angle_alpha   90.00
_cell.angle_beta   90.00
_cell.angle_gamma   90.00
#
_symmetry.space_group_name_H-M   'P 1'
#
loop_
_entity.id
_entity.type
_entity.pdbx_description
1 polymer ?
#
loop_
_entity_poly.entity_id
_entity_poly.type
_entity_poly.pdbx_seq_one_letter_code
_entity_poly.pdbx_strand_id
1 'polypeptide(L)'
;MSEMDIVFILLLAIFLFAIIYFAVKLAITPLLYKSEEVVTNKQDFSLIYLRDIEILNNTELEDVIKFYNDKNCKMEDYKQYQKYVKVLNELKEFGYYTDEAYFIKVEKLKKHFKIN
;
A
#
# COMPACT_ATOMS: atom_id res chain seq x y z
N MET A 1 18.51 -1.99 49.16
CA MET A 1 18.36 -1.66 47.74
C MET A 1 18.91 -0.26 47.56
N SER A 2 20.00 -0.10 46.81
CA SER A 2 20.59 1.23 46.58
C SER A 2 19.75 2.02 45.57
N GLU A 3 19.85 3.35 45.59
CA GLU A 3 19.15 4.20 44.61
C GLU A 3 19.52 3.85 43.16
N MET A 4 20.77 3.42 42.94
CA MET A 4 21.24 2.93 41.63
C MET A 4 20.51 1.66 41.18
N ASP A 5 20.19 0.75 42.10
CA ASP A 5 19.44 -0.48 41.78
C ASP A 5 18.01 -0.15 41.31
N ILE A 6 17.36 0.84 41.94
CA ILE A 6 16.00 1.27 41.57
C ILE A 6 15.98 1.90 40.18
N VAL A 7 16.96 2.77 39.88
CA VAL A 7 17.11 3.39 38.56
C VAL A 7 17.39 2.34 37.47
N PHE A 8 18.23 1.35 37.79
CA PHE A 8 18.54 0.26 36.87
C PHE A 8 17.30 -0.60 36.55
N ILE A 9 16.49 -0.92 37.56
CA ILE A 9 15.23 -1.66 37.38
C ILE A 9 14.23 -0.87 36.51
N LEU A 10 14.12 0.45 36.71
CA LEU A 10 13.25 1.30 35.90
C LEU A 10 13.70 1.35 34.42
N LEU A 11 15.00 1.45 34.17
CA LEU A 11 15.56 1.42 32.82
C LEU A 11 15.28 0.08 32.11
N LEU A 12 15.43 -1.03 32.83
CA LEU A 12 15.10 -2.36 32.31
C LEU A 12 13.61 -2.49 31.98
N ALA A 13 12.72 -1.94 32.82
CA ALA A 13 11.28 -1.96 32.57
C ALA A 13 10.89 -1.18 31.30
N ILE A 14 11.48 0.01 31.10
CA ILE A 14 11.24 0.83 29.90
C ILE A 14 11.77 0.10 28.65
N PHE A 15 12.94 -0.51 28.74
CA PHE A 15 13.55 -1.24 27.63
C PHE A 15 12.69 -2.46 27.24
N LEU A 16 12.20 -3.20 28.23
CA LEU A 16 11.28 -4.33 28.03
C LEU A 16 9.98 -3.87 27.36
N PHE A 17 9.40 -2.76 27.83
CA PHE A 17 8.19 -2.18 27.23
C PHE A 17 8.41 -1.80 25.77
N ALA A 18 9.55 -1.18 25.44
CA ALA A 18 9.89 -0.82 24.07
C ALA A 18 9.98 -2.06 23.17
N ILE A 19 10.66 -3.12 23.61
CA ILE A 19 10.77 -4.38 22.83
C ILE A 19 9.39 -4.99 22.59
N ILE A 20 8.55 -5.10 23.63
CA ILE A 20 7.19 -5.65 23.50
C ILE A 20 6.36 -4.78 22.55
N TYR A 21 6.40 -3.46 22.71
CA TYR A 21 5.70 -2.52 21.83
C TYR A 21 6.13 -2.68 20.37
N PHE A 22 7.43 -2.75 20.09
CA PHE A 22 7.94 -2.94 18.73
C PHE A 22 7.57 -4.31 18.16
N ALA A 23 7.63 -5.38 18.96
CA ALA A 23 7.24 -6.72 18.53
C ALA A 23 5.74 -6.77 18.16
N VAL A 24 4.88 -6.21 19.00
CA VAL A 24 3.44 -6.08 18.74
C VAL A 24 3.19 -5.21 17.51
N LYS A 25 3.85 -4.05 17.42
CA LYS A 25 3.74 -3.15 16.26
C LYS A 25 4.17 -3.87 14.98
N LEU A 26 5.29 -4.58 14.97
CA LEU A 26 5.80 -5.31 13.81
C LEU A 26 4.85 -6.45 13.40
N ALA A 27 4.28 -7.16 14.38
CA ALA A 27 3.31 -8.23 14.15
C ALA A 27 1.96 -7.70 13.61
N ILE A 28 1.54 -6.49 14.01
CA ILE A 28 0.31 -5.84 13.51
C ILE A 28 0.56 -5.05 12.21
N THR A 29 1.80 -4.62 11.92
CA THR A 29 2.14 -3.87 10.70
C THR A 29 1.70 -4.57 9.39
N PRO A 30 1.80 -5.91 9.22
CA PRO A 30 1.24 -6.57 8.03
C PRO A 30 -0.29 -6.50 7.95
N LEU A 31 -1.01 -6.35 9.08
CA LEU A 31 -2.46 -6.11 9.10
C LEU A 31 -2.81 -4.66 8.74
N LEU A 32 -1.92 -3.71 9.01
CA LEU A 32 -2.06 -2.30 8.59
C LEU A 32 -1.73 -2.09 7.11
N TYR A 33 -0.92 -2.94 6.47
CA TYR A 33 -0.80 -2.91 5.00
C TYR A 33 -2.11 -3.33 4.33
N LYS A 34 -2.90 -4.18 5.00
CA LYS A 34 -4.30 -4.45 4.62
C LYS A 34 -5.20 -3.23 4.80
N SER A 35 -4.75 -2.14 5.45
CA SER A 35 -5.51 -0.90 5.57
C SER A 35 -5.55 -0.07 4.28
N GLU A 36 -4.88 -0.48 3.21
CA GLU A 36 -5.25 0.00 1.87
C GLU A 36 -6.68 -0.43 1.50
N GLU A 37 -7.21 -1.56 2.02
CA GLU A 37 -8.65 -1.88 1.95
C GLU A 37 -9.52 -0.93 2.80
N VAL A 38 -8.94 -0.23 3.78
CA VAL A 38 -9.69 0.70 4.66
C VAL A 38 -9.84 2.08 4.00
N VAL A 39 -8.99 2.43 3.03
CA VAL A 39 -9.20 3.64 2.20
C VAL A 39 -10.38 3.44 1.26
N THR A 40 -10.58 2.23 0.73
CA THR A 40 -11.82 1.84 0.00
C THR A 40 -13.04 1.95 0.91
N ASN A 41 -12.93 1.47 2.15
CA ASN A 41 -14.06 1.46 3.10
C ASN A 41 -14.61 2.88 3.41
N LYS A 42 -13.77 3.91 3.50
CA LYS A 42 -14.27 5.30 3.67
C LYS A 42 -15.04 5.83 2.45
N GLN A 43 -14.64 5.46 1.23
CA GLN A 43 -15.39 5.81 0.02
C GLN A 43 -16.70 5.02 -0.06
N ASP A 44 -16.68 3.74 0.32
CA ASP A 44 -17.89 2.90 0.36
C ASP A 44 -18.93 3.43 1.36
N PHE A 45 -18.52 3.86 2.56
CA PHE A 45 -19.43 4.51 3.52
C PHE A 45 -20.02 5.83 2.98
N SER A 46 -19.24 6.60 2.22
CA SER A 46 -19.70 7.84 1.58
C SER A 46 -20.71 7.58 0.45
N LEU A 47 -20.54 6.52 -0.33
CA LEU A 47 -21.42 6.17 -1.43
C LEU A 47 -22.72 5.52 -0.92
N ILE A 48 -22.65 4.76 0.17
CA ILE A 48 -23.83 4.23 0.88
C ILE A 48 -24.72 5.38 1.38
N TYR A 49 -24.15 6.47 1.87
CA TYR A 49 -24.90 7.65 2.26
C TYR A 49 -25.71 8.26 1.10
N LEU A 50 -25.19 8.23 -0.15
CA LEU A 50 -25.90 8.71 -1.33
C LEU A 50 -27.12 7.84 -1.68
N ARG A 51 -27.07 6.54 -1.37
CA ARG A 51 -28.25 5.66 -1.45
C ARG A 51 -29.25 5.99 -0.34
N ASP A 52 -28.76 6.21 0.87
CA ASP A 52 -29.62 6.45 2.04
C ASP A 52 -30.41 7.77 1.95
N ILE A 53 -29.94 8.73 1.14
CA ILE A 53 -30.67 9.97 0.79
C ILE A 53 -31.40 9.89 -0.56
N GLU A 54 -31.59 8.68 -1.09
CA GLU A 54 -32.32 8.38 -2.35
C GLU A 54 -31.75 9.04 -3.62
N ILE A 55 -30.51 9.53 -3.59
CA ILE A 55 -29.85 10.09 -4.78
C ILE A 55 -29.41 8.99 -5.75
N LEU A 56 -29.00 7.83 -5.22
CA LEU A 56 -28.63 6.66 -6.01
C LEU A 56 -29.53 5.48 -5.63
N ASN A 57 -30.02 4.76 -6.63
CA ASN A 57 -30.64 3.46 -6.39
C ASN A 57 -29.57 2.35 -6.19
N ASN A 58 -30.00 1.16 -5.75
CA ASN A 58 -29.06 0.07 -5.45
C ASN A 58 -28.23 -0.37 -6.66
N THR A 59 -28.81 -0.34 -7.86
CA THR A 59 -28.12 -0.71 -9.10
C THR A 59 -27.06 0.34 -9.47
N GLU A 60 -27.43 1.62 -9.38
CA GLU A 60 -26.53 2.75 -9.63
C GLU A 60 -25.38 2.80 -8.62
N LEU A 61 -25.64 2.50 -7.36
CA LEU A 61 -24.61 2.41 -6.33
C LEU A 61 -23.56 1.34 -6.67
N GLU A 62 -24.00 0.15 -7.11
CA GLU A 62 -23.10 -0.94 -7.47
C GLU A 62 -22.23 -0.58 -8.69
N ASP A 63 -22.82 0.08 -9.69
CA ASP A 63 -22.10 0.54 -10.88
C ASP A 63 -21.09 1.65 -10.56
N VAL A 64 -21.44 2.57 -9.67
CA VAL A 64 -20.55 3.65 -9.20
C VAL A 64 -19.39 3.06 -8.39
N ILE A 65 -19.65 2.12 -7.48
CA ILE A 65 -18.60 1.43 -6.72
C ILE A 65 -17.65 0.68 -7.67
N LYS A 66 -18.18 -0.06 -8.66
CA LYS A 66 -17.37 -0.73 -9.68
C LYS A 66 -16.53 0.26 -10.49
N PHE A 67 -17.11 1.38 -10.89
CA PHE A 67 -16.41 2.42 -11.65
C PHE A 67 -15.24 3.02 -10.88
N TYR A 68 -15.46 3.40 -9.60
CA TYR A 68 -14.39 3.94 -8.78
C TYR A 68 -13.32 2.91 -8.44
N ASN A 69 -13.70 1.66 -8.17
CA ASN A 69 -12.74 0.58 -7.94
C ASN A 69 -11.90 0.28 -9.19
N ASP A 70 -12.51 0.17 -10.38
CA ASP A 70 -11.78 -0.04 -11.63
C ASP A 70 -10.83 1.14 -11.95
N LYS A 71 -11.29 2.38 -11.72
CA LYS A 71 -10.46 3.59 -11.90
C LYS A 71 -9.28 3.63 -10.93
N ASN A 72 -9.51 3.30 -9.65
CA ASN A 72 -8.46 3.25 -8.63
C ASN A 72 -7.46 2.12 -8.92
N CYS A 73 -7.93 0.92 -9.29
CA CYS A 73 -7.07 -0.19 -9.72
C CYS A 73 -6.19 0.21 -10.90
N LYS A 74 -6.76 0.83 -11.95
CA LYS A 74 -5.99 1.34 -13.10
C LYS A 74 -4.95 2.39 -12.72
N MET A 75 -5.27 3.26 -11.75
CA MET A 75 -4.35 4.28 -11.28
C MET A 75 -3.19 3.68 -10.47
N GLU A 76 -3.46 2.68 -9.63
CA GLU A 76 -2.45 2.00 -8.84
C GLU A 76 -1.55 1.11 -9.72
N ASP A 77 -2.16 0.38 -10.66
CA ASP A 77 -1.46 -0.36 -11.71
C ASP A 77 -0.49 0.54 -12.50
N TYR A 78 -0.93 1.76 -12.84
CA TYR A 78 -0.10 2.73 -13.55
C TYR A 78 1.07 3.26 -12.70
N LYS A 79 0.85 3.57 -11.41
CA LYS A 79 1.94 3.96 -10.50
C LYS A 79 2.95 2.83 -10.33
N GLN A 80 2.47 1.61 -10.19
CA GLN A 80 3.33 0.44 -10.01
C GLN A 80 4.14 0.15 -11.28
N TYR A 81 3.53 0.30 -12.45
CA TYR A 81 4.23 0.31 -13.73
C TYR A 81 5.37 1.33 -13.75
N GLN A 82 5.10 2.61 -13.42
CA GLN A 82 6.14 3.65 -13.40
C GLN A 82 7.30 3.32 -12.46
N LYS A 83 6.99 2.77 -11.27
CA LYS A 83 8.01 2.33 -10.31
C LYS A 83 8.92 1.25 -10.91
N TYR A 84 8.35 0.25 -11.58
CA TYR A 84 9.13 -0.80 -12.22
C TYR A 84 9.91 -0.33 -13.45
N VAL A 85 9.37 0.61 -14.23
CA VAL A 85 10.13 1.26 -15.32
C VAL A 85 11.36 1.96 -14.76
N LYS A 86 11.23 2.68 -13.63
CA LYS A 86 12.36 3.34 -12.98
C LYS A 86 13.45 2.34 -12.56
N VAL A 87 13.06 1.25 -11.90
CA VAL A 87 13.98 0.16 -11.53
C VAL A 87 14.67 -0.42 -12.78
N LEU A 88 13.92 -0.62 -13.86
CA LEU A 88 14.51 -1.11 -15.11
C LEU A 88 15.48 -0.10 -15.73
N ASN A 89 15.23 1.20 -15.59
CA ASN A 89 16.17 2.20 -16.08
C ASN A 89 17.45 2.24 -15.21
N GLU A 90 17.31 2.18 -13.89
CA GLU A 90 18.46 2.13 -12.98
C GLU A 90 19.36 0.92 -13.25
N LEU A 91 18.78 -0.28 -13.41
CA LEU A 91 19.55 -1.48 -13.74
C LEU A 91 20.27 -1.36 -15.09
N LYS A 92 19.68 -0.65 -16.05
CA LYS A 92 20.32 -0.33 -17.33
C LYS A 92 21.53 0.58 -17.13
N GLU A 93 21.36 1.65 -16.35
CA GLU A 93 22.41 2.62 -16.04
C GLU A 93 23.57 1.97 -15.26
N PHE A 94 23.29 1.00 -14.41
CA PHE A 94 24.30 0.19 -13.73
C PHE A 94 24.96 -0.89 -14.62
N GLY A 95 24.55 -1.02 -15.88
CA GLY A 95 25.14 -1.96 -16.84
C GLY A 95 24.73 -3.42 -16.65
N TYR A 96 23.65 -3.71 -15.91
CA TYR A 96 23.15 -5.09 -15.74
C TYR A 96 22.62 -5.69 -17.04
N TYR A 97 22.26 -4.85 -18.02
CA TYR A 97 21.83 -5.30 -19.34
C TYR A 97 21.95 -4.19 -20.39
N THR A 98 21.93 -4.59 -21.66
CA THR A 98 22.01 -3.70 -22.84
C THR A 98 20.72 -2.90 -23.04
N ASP A 99 20.79 -1.84 -23.84
CA ASP A 99 19.61 -1.05 -24.22
C ASP A 99 18.53 -1.91 -24.90
N GLU A 100 18.89 -2.85 -25.77
CA GLU A 100 17.94 -3.78 -26.40
C GLU A 100 17.20 -4.64 -25.37
N ALA A 101 17.92 -5.16 -24.39
CA ALA A 101 17.33 -5.95 -23.31
C ALA A 101 16.43 -5.10 -22.39
N TYR A 102 16.77 -3.82 -22.19
CA TYR A 102 15.90 -2.85 -21.52
C TYR A 102 14.58 -2.68 -22.26
N PHE A 103 14.61 -2.39 -23.57
CA PHE A 103 13.39 -2.19 -24.37
C PHE A 103 12.49 -3.42 -24.35
N ILE A 104 13.04 -4.63 -24.51
CA ILE A 104 12.26 -5.88 -24.45
C ILE A 104 11.58 -6.06 -23.08
N LYS A 105 12.28 -5.73 -21.99
CA LYS A 105 11.73 -5.84 -20.62
C LYS A 105 10.63 -4.80 -20.37
N VAL A 106 10.81 -3.57 -20.84
CA VAL A 106 9.80 -2.51 -20.74
C VAL A 106 8.55 -2.87 -21.55
N GLU A 107 8.69 -3.42 -22.76
CA GLU A 107 7.56 -3.86 -23.57
C GLU A 107 6.77 -5.00 -22.90
N LYS A 108 7.46 -5.97 -22.28
CA LYS A 108 6.81 -7.00 -21.47
C LYS A 108 6.04 -6.40 -20.29
N LEU A 109 6.63 -5.38 -19.65
CA LEU A 109 6.02 -4.68 -18.52
C LEU A 109 4.76 -3.91 -18.95
N LYS A 110 4.82 -3.17 -20.06
CA LYS A 110 3.64 -2.48 -20.65
C LYS A 110 2.50 -3.46 -20.92
N LYS A 111 2.81 -4.60 -21.54
CA LYS A 111 1.82 -5.64 -21.84
C LYS A 111 1.19 -6.22 -20.58
N HIS A 112 1.97 -6.43 -19.52
CA HIS A 112 1.48 -6.95 -18.24
C HIS A 112 0.45 -6.01 -17.59
N PHE A 113 0.75 -4.70 -17.59
CA PHE A 113 -0.12 -3.67 -17.03
C PHE A 113 -1.20 -3.17 -18.01
N LYS A 114 -1.28 -3.75 -19.22
CA LYS A 114 -2.21 -3.35 -20.29
C LYS A 114 -2.14 -1.85 -20.63
N ILE A 115 -0.93 -1.29 -20.58
CA ILE A 115 -0.66 0.09 -20.96
C ILE A 115 -0.35 0.11 -22.46
N ASN A 116 -1.22 0.76 -23.24
CA ASN A 116 -1.04 1.01 -24.67
C ASN A 116 -0.09 2.18 -24.92
#